data_AF-A0AAF0PZK0-F1
#
_entry.id   AF-A0AAF0PZK0-F1
#
_cell.length_a   1.000
_cell.length_b   1.000
_cell.length_c   1.000
_cell.angle_alpha   90.00
_cell.angle_beta   90.00
_cell.angle_gamma   90.00
#
_symmetry.space_group_name_H-M   'P 1'
#
loop_
_entity.id
_entity.type
_entity.pdbx_description
1 polymer ?
#
loop_
_entity_poly.entity_id
_entity_poly.type
_entity_poly.pdbx_seq_one_letter_code
_entity_poly.pdbx_strand_id
1 'polypeptide(L)' 'MDYESISQATNIICDLYERNLKELNPAIREITYSISDLYNFIDGLADMSALVYDHSIQAYLSYERQWITEIIEIIYLKR' A
#
# COMPACT_ATOMS: atom_id res chain seq x y z
N MET A 1 -2.17 -12.16 2.14
CA MET A 1 -1.88 -12.25 0.69
C MET A 1 -0.38 -12.19 0.55
N ASP A 2 0.22 -13.11 -0.19
CA ASP A 2 1.67 -13.19 -0.33
C ASP A 2 2.10 -12.56 -1.66
N TYR A 3 3.25 -11.88 -1.66
CA TYR A 3 3.76 -11.16 -2.82
C TYR A 3 5.24 -11.47 -3.00
N GLU A 4 5.70 -11.55 -4.26
CA GLU A 4 7.10 -11.82 -4.56
C GLU A 4 7.99 -10.59 -4.30
N SER A 5 7.39 -9.39 -4.27
CA SER A 5 8.12 -8.16 -3.99
C SER A 5 7.27 -7.14 -3.25
N ILE A 6 7.98 -6.28 -2.51
CA ILE A 6 7.40 -5.13 -1.80
C ILE A 6 6.69 -4.17 -2.79
N SER A 7 7.22 -4.06 -4.01
CA SER A 7 6.61 -3.25 -5.08
C SER A 7 5.25 -3.81 -5.54
N GLN A 8 5.15 -5.14 -5.72
CA GLN A 8 3.86 -5.77 -6.00
C GLN A 8 2.86 -5.57 -4.85
N ALA A 9 3.29 -5.74 -3.60
CA ALA A 9 2.44 -5.51 -2.44
C ALA A 9 1.90 -4.06 -2.43
N THR A 10 2.76 -3.09 -2.71
CA THR A 10 2.41 -1.68 -2.80
C THR A 10 1.39 -1.41 -3.91
N ASN A 11 1.59 -1.96 -5.11
CA ASN A 11 0.64 -1.79 -6.21
C ASN A 11 -0.75 -2.32 -5.86
N ILE A 12 -0.83 -3.42 -5.10
CA ILE A 12 -2.12 -3.98 -4.68
C ILE A 12 -2.83 -3.08 -3.66
N ILE A 13 -2.09 -2.40 -2.78
CA ILE A 13 -2.66 -1.39 -1.88
C ILE A 13 -3.27 -0.24 -2.70
N CYS A 14 -2.57 0.22 -3.73
CA CYS A 14 -3.08 1.25 -4.62
C CYS A 14 -4.30 0.77 -5.41
N ASP A 15 -4.28 -0.44 -5.97
CA ASP A 15 -5.42 -1.05 -6.67
C ASP A 15 -6.64 -1.17 -5.75
N LEU A 16 -6.44 -1.52 -4.48
CA LEU A 16 -7.51 -1.61 -3.48
C LEU A 16 -8.14 -0.24 -3.25
N TYR A 17 -7.31 0.80 -3.10
CA TYR A 17 -7.77 2.17 -2.94
C TYR A 17 -8.51 2.68 -4.18
N GLU A 18 -8.00 2.42 -5.38
CA GLU A 18 -8.64 2.78 -6.64
C GLU A 18 -10.00 2.10 -6.84
N ARG A 19 -10.11 0.82 -6.44
CA ARG A 19 -11.40 0.12 -6.46
C ARG A 19 -12.39 0.77 -5.50
N ASN A 20 -11.96 1.07 -4.28
CA ASN A 20 -12.81 1.75 -3.30
C ASN A 20 -13.28 3.12 -3.82
N LEU A 21 -12.39 3.89 -4.44
CA LEU A 21 -12.72 5.17 -5.06
C LEU A 21 -13.71 5.03 -6.23
N LYS A 22 -13.58 3.99 -7.05
CA LYS A 22 -14.53 3.69 -8.15
C LYS A 22 -15.91 3.27 -7.64
N GLU A 23 -15.97 2.53 -6.54
CA GLU A 23 -17.25 2.17 -5.91
C GLU A 23 -17.95 3.40 -5.32
N LEU A 24 -17.20 4.34 -4.73
CA LEU A 24 -17.74 5.59 -4.23
C LEU A 24 -18.14 6.56 -5.36
N ASN A 25 -17.46 6.50 -6.50
CA ASN A 25 -17.65 7.43 -7.62
C ASN A 25 -17.84 6.70 -8.96
N PRO A 26 -18.93 5.92 -9.15
CA PRO A 26 -19.12 5.09 -10.33
C PRO A 26 -19.31 5.89 -11.63
N ALA A 27 -19.62 7.19 -11.53
CA ALA A 27 -19.75 8.09 -12.67
C ALA A 27 -18.42 8.65 -13.20
N ILE A 28 -17.34 8.57 -12.40
CA ILE A 28 -16.03 9.12 -12.75
C ILE A 28 -15.25 8.05 -13.53
N ARG A 29 -14.93 8.33 -14.80
CA ARG A 29 -14.16 7.43 -15.66
C ARG A 29 -12.69 7.33 -15.29
N GLU A 30 -12.10 8.44 -14.86
CA GLU A 30 -10.69 8.53 -14.51
C GLU A 30 -10.56 9.25 -13.17
N ILE A 31 -10.04 8.54 -12.18
CA ILE A 31 -9.91 9.04 -10.82
C ILE A 31 -8.47 9.45 -10.60
N THR A 32 -8.27 10.69 -10.20
CA THR A 32 -6.98 11.21 -9.75
C THR A 32 -7.03 11.38 -8.24
N TYR A 33 -5.97 10.97 -7.56
CA TYR A 33 -5.82 11.10 -6.11
C TYR A 33 -4.39 11.54 -5.80
N SER A 34 -4.23 12.27 -4.70
CA SER A 34 -2.92 12.64 -4.18
C SER A 34 -2.36 11.52 -3.30
N ILE A 35 -1.04 11.51 -3.12
CA ILE A 35 -0.39 10.58 -2.18
C ILE A 35 -0.93 10.75 -0.74
N SER A 36 -1.30 11.98 -0.36
CA SER A 36 -1.91 12.28 0.93
C SER A 36 -3.26 11.57 1.12
N ASP A 37 -4.06 11.44 0.05
CA ASP A 37 -5.35 10.75 0.11
C ASP A 37 -5.15 9.24 0.34
N LEU A 38 -4.13 8.65 -0.29
CA LEU A 38 -3.73 7.26 -0.05
C LEU A 38 -3.27 7.06 1.40
N TYR A 39 -2.49 7.99 1.96
CA TYR A 39 -2.08 7.92 3.36
C TYR A 39 -3.25 8.01 4.32
N ASN A 40 -4.22 8.89 4.07
CA ASN A 40 -5.45 8.96 4.87
C ASN A 40 -6.26 7.67 4.80
N PHE A 41 -6.32 7.04 3.62
CA PHE A 41 -6.96 5.73 3.47
C PHE A 41 -6.25 4.66 4.30
N ILE A 42 -4.92 4.62 4.27
CA ILE A 42 -4.13 3.67 5.06
C ILE A 42 -4.27 3.93 6.57
N ASP A 43 -4.34 5.20 6.99
CA ASP A 43 -4.57 5.59 8.40
C ASP A 43 -5.98 5.22 8.89
N GLY A 44 -6.97 5.20 7.99
CA GLY A 44 -8.33 4.75 8.29
C GLY A 44 -8.48 3.22 8.43
N LEU A 45 -7.46 2.42 8.09
CA LEU A 45 -7.50 0.97 8.25
C LEU A 45 -7.17 0.60 9.71
N ALA A 46 -8.07 -0.16 10.34
CA ALA A 46 -8.02 -0.47 11.77
C ALA A 46 -6.76 -1.24 12.21
N ASP A 47 -6.20 -2.07 11.32
CA ASP A 47 -4.94 -2.77 11.55
C ASP A 47 -4.26 -3.06 10.20
N MET A 48 -2.97 -2.75 10.10
CA MET A 48 -2.15 -3.05 8.93
C MET A 48 -0.73 -3.39 9.37
N SER A 49 -0.35 -4.63 9.15
CA SER A 49 1.00 -5.14 9.38
C SER A 49 1.52 -5.84 8.12
N ALA A 50 2.79 -5.61 7.78
CA ALA A 50 3.47 -6.34 6.71
C ALA A 50 4.45 -7.36 7.30
N LEU A 51 4.45 -8.57 6.75
CA LEU A 51 5.44 -9.59 7.07
C LEU A 51 6.37 -9.72 5.87
N VAL A 52 7.65 -9.35 6.04
CA VAL A 52 8.65 -9.44 4.98
C VAL A 52 9.65 -10.52 5.33
N TYR A 53 9.89 -11.42 4.38
CA TYR A 53 10.85 -12.50 4.57
C TYR A 53 12.28 -11.97 4.44
N ASP A 54 13.06 -12.13 5.50
CA ASP A 54 14.47 -11.78 5.54
C ASP A 54 15.34 -13.04 5.36
N HIS A 55 16.13 -13.05 4.29
CA HIS A 55 16.98 -14.20 3.93
C HIS A 55 18.22 -14.34 4.84
N SER A 56 18.67 -13.27 5.49
CA SER A 56 19.83 -13.28 6.37
C SER A 56 19.54 -14.00 7.69
N ILE A 57 18.32 -13.82 8.22
CA ILE A 57 17.89 -14.47 9.47
C ILE A 57 16.92 -15.64 9.25
N GLN A 58 16.54 -15.92 7.99
CA GLN A 58 15.57 -16.96 7.60
C GLN A 58 14.25 -16.86 8.36
N ALA A 59 13.74 -15.64 8.54
CA ALA A 59 12.53 -15.39 9.31
C ALA A 59 11.70 -14.25 8.70
N TYR A 60 10.42 -14.21 9.06
CA TYR A 60 9.54 -13.10 8.71
C TYR A 60 9.67 -12.00 9.77
N LEU A 61 10.06 -10.81 9.31
CA LEU A 61 10.04 -9.61 10.12
C LEU A 61 8.66 -8.96 9.99
N SER A 62 8.09 -8.58 11.12
CA SER A 62 6.85 -7.81 11.17
C SER A 62 7.15 -6.32 11.12
N TYR A 63 6.42 -5.63 10.26
CA TYR A 63 6.52 -4.20 10.07
C TYR A 63 5.16 -3.57 10.31
N GLU A 64 5.18 -2.46 11.04
CA GLU A 64 3.99 -1.67 11.33
C GLU A 64 3.64 -0.77 10.14
N ARG A 65 2.45 -0.20 10.22
CA ARG A 65 1.87 0.72 9.23
C ARG A 65 2.81 1.85 8.79
N GLN A 66 3.59 2.42 9.71
CA GLN A 66 4.54 3.50 9.39
C GLN A 66 5.56 3.07 8.33
N TRP A 67 6.10 1.85 8.45
CA TRP A 67 7.06 1.34 7.48
C TRP A 67 6.44 1.16 6.10
N ILE A 68 5.17 0.75 6.05
CA ILE A 68 4.43 0.58 4.78
C ILE A 68 4.28 1.94 4.09
N THR A 69 3.92 3.00 4.82
CA THR A 69 3.84 4.36 4.25
C THR A 69 5.17 4.86 3.73
N GLU A 70 6.28 4.63 4.44
CA GLU A 70 7.63 5.03 4.01
C GLU A 70 8.05 4.30 2.73
N ILE A 71 7.76 3.01 2.63
CA ILE A 71 8.06 2.20 1.45
C ILE A 71 7.29 2.69 0.22
N ILE A 72 6.00 3.00 0.39
CA ILE A 72 5.17 3.56 -0.68
C ILE A 72 5.81 4.88 -1.15
N GLU A 73 6.19 5.76 -0.23
CA GLU A 73 6.85 7.02 -0.55
C GLU A 73 8.14 6.81 -1.36
N ILE A 74 9.01 5.89 -0.92
CA ILE A 74 10.27 5.59 -1.59
C ILE A 74 10.03 5.05 -3.01
N ILE A 75 9.04 4.17 -3.19
CA ILE A 75 8.72 3.60 -4.50
C ILE A 75 8.19 4.68 -5.45
N TYR A 76 7.33 5.57 -4.97
CA TYR A 76 6.74 6.64 -5.78
C TYR A 76 7.71 7.79 -6.05
N LEU A 77 8.58 8.15 -5.11
CA LEU A 77 9.62 9.19 -5.32
C LEU A 77 10.78 8.72 -6.22
N LYS A 78 11.00 7.40 -6.33
CA LYS A 78 12.01 6.82 -7.22
C LYS A 78 11.51 6.51 -8.63
N ARG A 79 10.23 6.81 -8.93
CA ARG A 79 9.61 6.53 -10.22
C ARG A 79 9.66 7.71 -11.17
#